data_AF-A0A0B7FK68-F1
#
_entry.id   AF-A0A0B7FK68-F1
#
_cell.length_a   1.000
_cell.length_b   1.000
_cell.length_c   1.000
_cell.angle_alpha   90.00
_cell.angle_beta   90.00
_cell.angle_gamma   90.00
#
_symmetry.space_group_name_H-M   'P 1'
#
loop_
_entity.id
_entity.type
_entity.pdbx_description
1 polymer ?
#
loop_
_entity_poly.entity_id
_entity_poly.type
_entity_poly.pdbx_seq_one_letter_code
_entity_poly.pdbx_strand_id
1 'polypeptide(L)'
;MKDEVIRINVYKVICAAVKHHDHAQSAQTLIMQSVQLHEHLSEPMAEVLSILGRDYDYPQLTEAIMRELGNKTFNAQDTKTPRSFSKFLLRLTTEVPRLILTQFPLIQNHIDSESYTMRMALVEIVGLLIKEVAEDELFEKEAKRKTS
;
A
#
# COMPACT_ATOMS: atom_id res chain seq x y z
N MET A 1 -8.87 8.11 -12.61
CA MET A 1 -10.20 8.77 -12.65
C MET A 1 -10.02 10.26 -12.45
N LYS A 2 -10.42 11.08 -13.43
CA LYS A 2 -10.12 12.54 -13.43
C LYS A 2 -11.00 13.35 -12.47
N ASP A 3 -12.26 12.94 -12.29
CA ASP A 3 -13.19 13.60 -11.38
C ASP A 3 -12.98 13.09 -9.94
N GLU A 4 -12.63 14.00 -9.04
CA GLU A 4 -12.35 13.70 -7.64
C GLU A 4 -13.60 13.33 -6.85
N VAL A 5 -14.73 14.00 -7.09
CA VAL A 5 -15.98 13.73 -6.38
C VAL A 5 -16.48 12.34 -6.71
N ILE A 6 -16.48 11.98 -7.99
CA ILE A 6 -16.86 10.64 -8.45
C ILE A 6 -15.92 9.60 -7.85
N ARG A 7 -14.60 9.85 -7.89
CA ARG A 7 -13.59 8.93 -7.36
C ARG A 7 -13.80 8.65 -5.88
N ILE A 8 -13.97 9.68 -5.06
CA ILE A 8 -14.21 9.54 -3.61
C ILE A 8 -15.51 8.77 -3.34
N ASN A 9 -16.59 9.05 -4.09
CA ASN A 9 -17.85 8.34 -3.92
C ASN A 9 -17.72 6.85 -4.29
N VAL A 10 -17.01 6.53 -5.36
CA VAL A 10 -16.72 5.13 -5.74
C VAL A 10 -15.91 4.43 -4.64
N TYR A 11 -14.89 5.10 -4.08
CA TYR A 11 -14.09 4.53 -3.00
C TYR A 11 -14.95 4.20 -1.77
N LYS A 12 -15.84 5.11 -1.37
CA LYS A 12 -16.77 4.88 -0.25
C LYS A 12 -17.68 3.68 -0.49
N VAL A 13 -18.20 3.51 -1.70
CA VAL A 13 -19.03 2.34 -2.05
C VAL A 13 -18.23 1.05 -1.92
N ILE A 14 -16.99 1.02 -2.44
CA ILE A 14 -16.11 -0.15 -2.31
C ILE A 14 -15.85 -0.46 -0.83
N CYS A 15 -15.55 0.56 -0.03
CA CYS A 15 -15.24 0.37 1.39
C CYS A 15 -16.46 -0.14 2.17
N ALA A 16 -17.65 0.40 1.93
CA ALA A 16 -18.89 -0.08 2.53
C ALA A 16 -19.20 -1.53 2.13
N ALA A 17 -18.98 -1.89 0.87
CA ALA A 17 -19.12 -3.26 0.38
C ALA A 17 -18.18 -4.23 1.10
N VAL A 18 -16.91 -3.86 1.28
CA VAL A 18 -15.95 -4.70 1.99
C VAL A 18 -16.29 -4.83 3.47
N LYS A 19 -16.57 -3.72 4.16
CA LYS A 19 -16.79 -3.70 5.61
C LYS A 19 -18.11 -4.36 6.03
N HIS A 20 -19.18 -4.16 5.26
CA HIS A 20 -20.54 -4.53 5.68
C HIS A 20 -21.16 -5.69 4.89
N HIS A 21 -20.56 -6.09 3.77
CA HIS A 21 -21.15 -7.09 2.86
C HIS A 21 -20.19 -8.25 2.51
N ASP A 22 -19.13 -8.46 3.29
CA ASP A 22 -18.21 -9.60 3.16
C ASP A 22 -17.54 -9.73 1.77
N HIS A 23 -17.32 -8.60 1.09
CA HIS A 23 -16.68 -8.57 -0.24
C HIS A 23 -15.14 -8.50 -0.18
N ALA A 24 -14.52 -8.79 0.96
CA ALA A 24 -13.07 -8.63 1.16
C ALA A 24 -12.26 -9.46 0.14
N GLN A 25 -12.59 -10.74 -0.05
CA GLN A 25 -11.87 -11.62 -0.98
C GLN A 25 -12.00 -11.14 -2.43
N SER A 26 -13.21 -10.75 -2.85
CA SER A 26 -13.46 -10.23 -4.20
C SER A 26 -12.71 -8.92 -4.42
N ALA A 27 -12.72 -8.02 -3.43
CA ALA A 27 -11.99 -6.76 -3.49
C ALA A 27 -10.48 -6.99 -3.59
N GLN A 28 -9.92 -7.94 -2.84
CA GLN A 28 -8.51 -8.31 -2.94
C GLN A 28 -8.14 -8.70 -4.36
N THR A 29 -8.87 -9.66 -4.96
CA THR A 29 -8.61 -10.11 -6.33
C THR A 29 -8.72 -8.96 -7.33
N LEU A 30 -9.77 -8.14 -7.23
CA LEU A 30 -9.99 -7.03 -8.15
C LEU A 30 -8.93 -5.94 -8.02
N ILE A 31 -8.47 -5.62 -6.81
CA ILE A 31 -7.39 -4.65 -6.59
C ILE A 31 -6.10 -5.17 -7.21
N MET A 32 -5.72 -6.42 -6.92
CA MET A 32 -4.51 -7.04 -7.46
C MET A 32 -4.52 -7.06 -8.99
N GLN A 33 -5.65 -7.43 -9.59
CA GLN A 33 -5.84 -7.40 -11.04
C GLN A 33 -5.80 -5.98 -11.60
N SER A 34 -6.43 -5.02 -10.93
CA SER A 34 -6.45 -3.62 -11.35
C SER A 34 -5.05 -3.04 -11.42
N VAL A 35 -4.23 -3.28 -10.39
CA VAL A 35 -2.83 -2.85 -10.37
C VAL A 35 -2.03 -3.57 -11.46
N GLN A 36 -2.24 -4.87 -11.65
CA GLN A 36 -1.52 -5.65 -12.66
C GLN A 36 -1.83 -5.21 -14.10
N LEU A 37 -3.09 -4.94 -14.42
CA LEU A 37 -3.56 -4.69 -15.79
C LEU A 37 -3.56 -3.22 -16.19
N HIS A 38 -3.62 -2.30 -15.22
CA HIS A 38 -3.85 -0.89 -15.46
C HIS A 38 -2.96 0.01 -14.60
N GLU A 39 -1.86 0.51 -15.17
CA GLU A 39 -0.87 1.37 -14.47
C GLU A 39 -1.46 2.66 -13.87
N HIS A 40 -2.58 3.15 -14.42
CA HIS A 40 -3.25 4.34 -13.90
C HIS A 40 -4.10 4.07 -12.64
N LEU A 41 -4.26 2.80 -12.25
CA LEU A 41 -4.99 2.39 -11.06
C LEU A 41 -4.07 2.12 -9.86
N SER A 42 -2.74 2.10 -10.03
CA SER A 42 -1.81 1.84 -8.93
C SER A 42 -2.00 2.79 -7.74
N GLU A 43 -2.06 4.09 -7.99
CA GLU A 43 -2.30 5.07 -6.91
C GLU A 43 -3.74 5.02 -6.39
N PRO A 44 -4.79 5.00 -7.24
CA PRO A 44 -6.17 4.85 -6.78
C PRO A 44 -6.43 3.66 -5.86
N MET A 45 -5.85 2.50 -6.16
CA MET A 45 -6.05 1.31 -5.34
C MET A 45 -5.37 1.44 -3.97
N ALA A 46 -4.22 2.12 -3.90
CA ALA A 46 -3.58 2.42 -2.62
C ALA A 46 -4.42 3.39 -1.78
N GLU A 47 -5.04 4.40 -2.41
CA GLU A 47 -5.94 5.34 -1.73
C GLU A 47 -7.19 4.65 -1.18
N VAL A 48 -7.78 3.70 -1.91
CA VAL A 48 -8.92 2.91 -1.43
C VAL A 48 -8.54 2.15 -0.16
N LEU A 49 -7.37 1.50 -0.13
CA LEU A 49 -6.90 0.76 1.04
C LEU A 49 -6.60 1.68 2.24
N SER A 50 -6.05 2.86 1.98
CA SER A 50 -5.84 3.91 2.99
C SER A 50 -7.17 4.33 3.64
N ILE A 51 -8.18 4.66 2.82
CA ILE A 51 -9.51 5.04 3.28
C ILE A 51 -10.19 3.88 4.01
N LEU A 52 -10.09 2.66 3.51
CA LEU A 52 -10.67 1.48 4.14
C LEU A 52 -10.07 1.22 5.54
N GLY A 53 -8.75 1.36 5.68
CA GLY A 53 -8.07 1.24 6.96
C GLY A 53 -8.45 2.36 7.93
N ARG A 54 -8.41 3.61 7.47
CA ARG A 54 -8.59 4.79 8.31
C ARG A 54 -10.06 5.09 8.67
N ASP A 55 -10.94 5.09 7.68
CA ASP A 55 -12.31 5.58 7.83
C ASP A 55 -13.31 4.46 8.14
N TYR A 56 -12.96 3.20 7.82
CA TYR A 56 -13.82 2.01 8.03
C TYR A 56 -13.20 0.99 9.01
N ASP A 57 -12.03 1.29 9.58
CA ASP A 57 -11.32 0.44 10.54
C ASP A 57 -11.20 -1.01 10.04
N TYR A 58 -10.70 -1.17 8.81
CA TYR A 58 -10.53 -2.48 8.17
C TYR A 58 -9.15 -2.63 7.47
N PRO A 59 -8.04 -2.67 8.23
CA PRO A 59 -6.69 -2.84 7.67
C PRO A 59 -6.43 -4.25 7.10
N GLN A 60 -7.27 -5.23 7.42
CA GLN A 60 -7.07 -6.65 7.07
C GLN A 60 -6.97 -6.89 5.56
N LEU A 61 -7.67 -6.09 4.75
CA LEU A 61 -7.58 -6.20 3.29
C LEU A 61 -6.17 -5.82 2.79
N THR A 62 -5.57 -4.78 3.38
CA THR A 62 -4.20 -4.38 3.06
C THR A 62 -3.21 -5.47 3.44
N GLU A 63 -3.35 -6.08 4.63
CA GLU A 63 -2.50 -7.19 5.07
C GLU A 63 -2.61 -8.41 4.14
N ALA A 64 -3.82 -8.74 3.68
CA ALA A 64 -4.04 -9.82 2.73
C ALA A 64 -3.36 -9.56 1.38
N ILE A 65 -3.46 -8.33 0.86
CA ILE A 65 -2.79 -7.90 -0.37
C ILE A 65 -1.26 -7.95 -0.22
N MET A 66 -0.72 -7.49 0.91
CA MET A 66 0.72 -7.55 1.18
C MET A 66 1.24 -8.99 1.21
N ARG A 67 0.47 -9.92 1.78
CA ARG A 67 0.79 -11.34 1.78
C ARG A 67 0.77 -11.95 0.38
N GLU A 68 -0.21 -11.59 -0.44
CA GLU A 68 -0.29 -12.03 -1.83
C GLU A 68 0.89 -11.48 -2.66
N LEU A 69 1.25 -10.22 -2.45
CA LEU A 69 2.41 -9.60 -3.08
C LEU A 69 3.72 -10.28 -2.70
N GLY A 70 3.90 -10.64 -1.42
CA GLY A 70 5.08 -11.36 -0.95
C GLY A 70 5.32 -12.68 -1.71
N ASN A 71 4.25 -13.34 -2.14
CA ASN A 71 4.31 -14.60 -2.89
C ASN A 71 4.44 -14.43 -4.40
N LYS A 72 4.34 -13.21 -4.93
CA LYS A 72 4.39 -12.95 -6.38
C LYS A 72 5.83 -12.90 -6.86
N THR A 73 6.14 -13.52 -8.00
CA THR A 73 7.45 -13.36 -8.64
C THR A 73 7.36 -12.37 -9.81
N PHE A 74 8.36 -11.52 -9.94
CA PHE A 74 8.50 -10.56 -11.03
C PHE A 74 9.69 -10.97 -11.89
N ASN A 75 9.43 -11.31 -13.15
CA ASN A 75 10.47 -11.70 -14.09
C ASN A 75 11.15 -10.47 -14.72
N ALA A 76 12.38 -10.63 -15.21
CA ALA A 76 13.12 -9.54 -15.85
C ALA A 76 12.54 -9.07 -17.21
N GLN A 77 11.73 -9.89 -17.88
CA GLN A 77 11.20 -9.59 -19.21
C GLN A 77 9.95 -8.69 -19.17
N ASP A 78 9.20 -8.71 -18.06
CA ASP A 78 8.04 -7.88 -17.81
C ASP A 78 8.45 -6.55 -17.17
N THR A 79 8.21 -5.46 -17.89
CA THR A 79 8.57 -4.11 -17.44
C THR A 79 7.38 -3.31 -16.92
N LYS A 80 6.14 -3.75 -17.19
CA LYS A 80 4.92 -3.00 -16.86
C LYS A 80 4.36 -3.43 -15.52
N THR A 81 4.23 -4.74 -15.30
CA THR A 81 3.67 -5.27 -14.06
C THR A 81 4.50 -4.86 -12.84
N PRO A 82 5.84 -5.06 -12.82
CA PRO A 82 6.63 -4.66 -11.66
C PRO A 82 6.59 -3.16 -11.42
N ARG A 83 6.60 -2.35 -12.49
CA ARG A 83 6.48 -0.89 -12.40
C ARG A 83 5.17 -0.46 -11.75
N SER A 84 4.06 -1.07 -12.17
CA SER A 84 2.74 -0.76 -11.61
C SER A 84 2.65 -1.12 -10.13
N PHE A 85 3.16 -2.29 -9.73
CA PHE A 85 3.20 -2.71 -8.33
C PHE A 85 4.18 -1.88 -7.49
N SER A 86 5.35 -1.52 -8.02
CA SER A 86 6.28 -0.58 -7.39
C SER A 86 5.58 0.74 -7.06
N LYS A 87 4.83 1.29 -8.03
CA LYS A 87 4.08 2.54 -7.86
C LYS A 87 2.97 2.42 -6.81
N PHE A 88 2.23 1.32 -6.84
CA PHE A 88 1.20 1.01 -5.84
C PHE A 88 1.80 0.92 -4.43
N LEU A 89 2.89 0.17 -4.24
CA LEU A 89 3.54 -0.01 -2.95
C LEU A 89 4.10 1.30 -2.39
N LEU A 90 4.74 2.12 -3.22
CA LEU A 90 5.24 3.43 -2.82
C LEU A 90 4.10 4.36 -2.37
N ARG A 91 3.02 4.41 -3.15
CA ARG A 91 1.84 5.21 -2.78
C ARG A 91 1.22 4.72 -1.48
N LEU A 92 1.05 3.41 -1.33
CA LEU A 92 0.49 2.78 -0.14
C LEU A 92 1.36 3.03 1.09
N THR A 93 2.69 2.97 0.94
CA THR A 93 3.65 3.29 2.02
C THR A 93 3.54 4.74 2.46
N THR A 94 3.34 5.67 1.53
CA THR A 94 3.15 7.09 1.84
C THR A 94 1.83 7.35 2.58
N GLU A 95 0.79 6.57 2.29
CA GLU A 95 -0.54 6.72 2.87
C GLU A 95 -0.69 6.05 4.24
N VAL A 96 -0.13 4.85 4.41
CA VAL A 96 -0.25 4.04 5.64
C VAL A 96 1.10 3.48 6.10
N PRO A 97 2.11 4.34 6.36
CA PRO A 97 3.50 3.93 6.60
C PRO A 97 3.65 2.95 7.77
N ARG A 98 2.91 3.14 8.87
CA ARG A 98 2.98 2.26 10.05
C ARG A 98 2.46 0.85 9.77
N LEU A 99 1.38 0.73 9.01
CA LEU A 99 0.87 -0.58 8.61
C LEU A 99 1.89 -1.26 7.71
N ILE A 100 2.47 -0.54 6.74
CA ILE A 100 3.51 -1.10 5.88
C ILE A 100 4.77 -1.47 6.66
N LEU A 101 5.17 -0.71 7.67
CA LEU A 101 6.28 -1.07 8.56
C LEU A 101 6.07 -2.46 9.18
N THR A 102 4.88 -2.71 9.73
CA THR A 102 4.56 -4.01 10.34
C THR A 102 4.49 -5.16 9.33
N GLN A 103 4.07 -4.87 8.10
CA GLN A 103 3.90 -5.87 7.04
C GLN A 103 5.14 -6.01 6.14
N PHE A 104 6.16 -5.14 6.28
CA PHE A 104 7.36 -5.13 5.44
C PHE A 104 8.07 -6.49 5.35
N PRO A 105 8.17 -7.30 6.43
CA PRO A 105 8.77 -8.63 6.34
C PRO A 105 8.12 -9.57 5.32
N LEU A 106 6.86 -9.35 4.94
CA LEU A 106 6.16 -10.14 3.92
C LEU A 106 6.66 -9.86 2.51
N ILE A 107 7.16 -8.65 2.24
CA ILE A 107 7.57 -8.19 0.90
C ILE A 107 9.08 -7.94 0.78
N GLN A 108 9.84 -8.09 1.87
CA GLN A 108 11.28 -7.83 1.90
C GLN A 108 12.07 -8.68 0.89
N ASN A 109 11.57 -9.87 0.54
CA ASN A 109 12.15 -10.76 -0.47
C ASN A 109 12.27 -10.09 -1.85
N HIS A 110 11.46 -9.07 -2.13
CA HIS A 110 11.52 -8.31 -3.38
C HIS A 110 12.76 -7.43 -3.52
N ILE A 111 13.57 -7.27 -2.46
CA ILE A 111 14.88 -6.61 -2.57
C ILE A 111 15.83 -7.37 -3.51
N ASP A 112 15.66 -8.68 -3.61
CA ASP A 112 16.41 -9.58 -4.49
C ASP A 112 15.64 -9.93 -5.77
N SER A 113 14.55 -9.20 -6.07
CA SER A 113 13.75 -9.40 -7.29
C SER A 113 14.61 -9.21 -8.55
N GLU A 114 14.36 -9.99 -9.60
CA GLU A 114 15.02 -9.77 -10.91
C GLU A 114 14.68 -8.39 -11.51
N SER A 115 13.49 -7.87 -11.18
CA SER A 115 13.02 -6.57 -11.64
C SER A 115 13.75 -5.42 -10.94
N TYR A 116 14.54 -4.66 -11.69
CA TYR A 116 15.22 -3.47 -11.18
C TYR A 116 14.24 -2.44 -10.58
N THR A 117 13.08 -2.23 -11.20
CA THR A 117 12.08 -1.28 -10.71
C THR A 117 11.48 -1.70 -9.37
N MET A 118 11.33 -3.01 -9.14
CA MET A 118 10.85 -3.51 -7.85
C MET A 118 11.93 -3.30 -6.77
N ARG A 119 13.19 -3.66 -7.05
CA ARG A 119 14.30 -3.44 -6.11
C ARG A 119 14.41 -1.96 -5.70
N MET A 120 14.34 -1.04 -6.66
CA MET A 120 14.42 0.40 -6.38
C MET A 120 13.24 0.89 -5.53
N ALA A 121 12.03 0.41 -5.79
CA ALA A 121 10.88 0.75 -4.98
C ALA A 121 11.04 0.26 -3.53
N LEU A 122 11.57 -0.95 -3.31
CA LEU A 122 11.82 -1.46 -1.96
C LEU A 122 12.87 -0.62 -1.21
N VAL A 123 13.92 -0.16 -1.89
CA VAL A 123 14.92 0.75 -1.29
C VAL A 123 14.28 2.06 -0.86
N GLU A 124 13.43 2.64 -1.71
CA GLU A 124 12.72 3.89 -1.41
C GLU A 124 11.70 3.70 -0.27
N ILE A 125 10.97 2.58 -0.24
CA ILE A 125 10.08 2.20 0.87
C ILE A 125 10.85 2.14 2.18
N VAL A 126 12.02 1.48 2.21
CA VAL A 126 12.86 1.45 3.42
C VAL A 126 13.23 2.86 3.87
N GLY A 127 13.58 3.76 2.94
CA GLY A 127 13.83 5.17 3.25
C GLY A 127 12.62 5.88 3.88
N LEU A 128 11.43 5.67 3.33
CA LEU A 128 10.18 6.21 3.89
C LEU A 128 9.89 5.65 5.29
N LEU A 129 10.13 4.36 5.51
CA LEU A 129 9.92 3.70 6.79
C LEU A 129 10.92 4.18 7.87
N ILE A 130 12.19 4.37 7.50
CA ILE A 130 13.20 4.98 8.40
C ILE A 130 12.76 6.39 8.79
N LYS A 131 12.27 7.17 7.83
CA LYS A 131 11.75 8.51 8.09
C LYS A 131 10.57 8.48 9.07
N GLU A 132 9.59 7.61 8.86
CA GLU A 132 8.42 7.46 9.76
C GLU A 132 8.88 7.18 11.20
N VAL A 133 9.79 6.23 11.39
CA VAL A 133 10.29 5.87 12.73
C VAL A 133 11.08 7.02 13.37
N ALA A 134 11.91 7.71 12.58
CA ALA A 134 12.71 8.83 13.09
C ALA A 134 11.83 10.02 13.51
N GLU A 135 10.77 10.32 12.76
CA GLU A 135 9.81 11.36 13.10
C GLU A 135 9.04 11.01 14.39
N ASP A 136 8.60 9.76 14.53
CA ASP A 136 7.95 9.28 15.76
C ASP A 136 8.83 9.46 17.01
N GLU A 137 10.10 9.07 16.94
CA GLU A 137 11.02 9.27 18.06
C GLU A 137 11.22 10.74 18.43
N LEU A 138 11.24 11.63 17.43
CA LEU A 138 11.39 13.07 17.65
C LEU A 138 10.16 13.63 18.36
N PHE A 139 8.96 13.24 17.91
CA PHE A 139 7.70 13.63 18.56
C PHE A 139 7.65 13.18 20.04
N GLU A 140 8.07 11.96 20.34
CA GLU A 140 8.12 11.47 21.72
C GLU A 140 9.10 12.26 22.60
N LYS A 141 10.28 12.61 22.06
CA LYS A 141 11.30 13.39 22.78
C LYS A 141 10.81 14.82 23.07
N GLU A 142 10.12 15.45 22.13
CA GLU A 142 9.54 16.77 22.32
C GLU A 142 8.39 16.78 23.32
N ALA A 143 7.51 15.76 23.29
CA ALA A 143 6.42 15.63 24.24
C ALA A 143 6.94 15.52 25.69
N LYS A 144 8.00 14.74 25.92
CA LYS A 144 8.67 14.58 27.22
C LYS A 144 9.33 15.87 27.73
N ARG A 145 9.78 16.75 26.83
CA ARG A 145 10.38 18.06 27.18
C ARG A 145 9.35 19.12 27.56
N LYS A 146 8.09 18.99 27.13
CA LYS A 146 7.00 19.93 27.46
C LYS A 146 6.30 19.60 28.78
N THR A 147 6.47 18.38 29.28
CA THR A 147 5.90 17.90 30.56
C THR A 147 6.90 17.84 31.71
N SER A 148 8.19 18.14 31.45
CA SER A 148 9.21 18.43 32.48
C SER A 148 9.40 19.94 32.64
#